data_AF-A0A2V2XNR7-F1
#
_entry.id   AF-A0A2V2XNR7-F1
#
_cell.length_a   1.000
_cell.length_b   1.000
_cell.length_c   1.000
_cell.angle_alpha   90.00
_cell.angle_beta   90.00
_cell.angle_gamma   90.00
#
_symmetry.space_group_name_H-M   'P 1'
#
loop_
_entity.id
_entity.type
_entity.pdbx_description
1 polymer ?
#
loop_
_entity_poly.entity_id
_entity_poly.type
_entity_poly.pdbx_seq_one_letter_code
_entity_poly.pdbx_strand_id
1 'polypeptide(L)'
;MRTKDAGRKTYRLSKKVKAVVGIESAIVLIAFVVVAAALAFVVLNMGFFTTQRSKETIGSGLAQASSALELDGSVIARVNTTNNSVDCIVIPLRLSAGQKPVDLTPNQTNIALWVMGRYGYLNIYTDDSQAVRDVTDFKIESLCDVVMPKDNVTAINASIIWQAGNNNDTVLDAGEKALIVITFNGNYTYNNETGTSSVDVRLRAYNVFKVEIRVPIGAALTVERAIPASLTQKVIDLG
;
A
#
# COMPACT_ATOMS: atom_id res chain seq x y z
N MET A 1 -84.81 4.69 -88.09
CA MET A 1 -83.58 5.41 -87.73
C MET A 1 -82.85 4.63 -86.64
N ARG A 2 -81.78 3.90 -86.97
CA ARG A 2 -80.81 3.43 -85.98
C ARG A 2 -79.48 3.21 -86.69
N THR A 3 -78.53 4.04 -86.31
CA THR A 3 -77.21 4.26 -86.92
C THR A 3 -76.24 3.13 -86.55
N LYS A 4 -75.37 2.79 -87.51
CA LYS A 4 -74.16 2.00 -87.32
C LYS A 4 -73.26 2.70 -86.30
N ASP A 5 -72.79 1.97 -85.29
CA ASP A 5 -71.78 2.47 -84.36
C ASP A 5 -70.43 1.83 -84.68
N ALA A 6 -69.42 2.68 -84.83
CA ALA A 6 -68.10 2.34 -85.32
C ALA A 6 -67.08 2.43 -84.17
N GLY A 7 -66.46 1.29 -83.87
CA GLY A 7 -65.04 1.13 -83.51
C GLY A 7 -64.44 1.93 -82.34
N ARG A 8 -63.88 1.20 -81.37
CA ARG A 8 -62.62 1.63 -80.74
C ARG A 8 -61.79 0.44 -80.27
N LYS A 9 -60.77 0.06 -81.05
CA LYS A 9 -59.71 -0.87 -80.60
C LYS A 9 -58.72 -0.10 -79.73
N THR A 10 -58.69 -0.40 -78.44
CA THR A 10 -57.68 0.11 -77.50
C THR A 10 -56.39 -0.72 -77.64
N TYR A 11 -55.30 -0.10 -78.10
CA TYR A 11 -53.97 -0.71 -78.10
C TYR A 11 -53.43 -0.74 -76.66
N ARG A 12 -53.27 -1.94 -76.09
CA ARG A 12 -52.59 -2.13 -74.81
C ARG A 12 -51.09 -1.86 -75.00
N LEU A 13 -50.59 -0.79 -74.38
CA LEU A 13 -49.16 -0.56 -74.21
C LEU A 13 -48.56 -1.68 -73.35
N SER A 14 -47.60 -2.42 -73.92
CA SER A 14 -46.88 -3.48 -73.21
C SER A 14 -45.94 -2.84 -72.18
N LYS A 15 -46.24 -3.03 -70.90
CA LYS A 15 -45.41 -2.55 -69.78
C LYS A 15 -44.17 -3.45 -69.66
N LYS A 16 -43.13 -3.17 -70.43
CA LYS A 16 -41.74 -3.50 -70.06
C LYS A 16 -41.26 -2.32 -69.21
N VAL A 17 -40.72 -2.49 -68.00
CA VAL A 17 -39.38 -2.99 -67.70
C VAL A 17 -39.38 -3.54 -66.27
N LYS A 18 -38.85 -4.75 -66.04
CA LYS A 18 -38.27 -5.13 -64.75
C LYS A 18 -36.78 -4.83 -64.83
N ALA A 19 -36.34 -3.73 -64.22
CA ALA A 19 -34.92 -3.50 -64.00
C ALA A 19 -34.50 -4.40 -62.85
N VAL A 20 -33.51 -5.25 -63.08
CA VAL A 20 -32.90 -6.05 -62.01
C VAL A 20 -32.04 -5.09 -61.18
N VAL A 21 -32.56 -4.63 -60.05
CA VAL A 21 -31.90 -3.74 -59.07
C VAL A 21 -30.80 -4.44 -58.25
N GLY A 22 -30.16 -5.47 -58.83
CA GLY A 22 -29.17 -6.31 -58.16
C GLY A 22 -27.89 -5.54 -57.81
N ILE A 23 -27.48 -4.60 -58.67
CA ILE A 23 -26.27 -3.80 -58.43
C ILE A 23 -26.47 -2.79 -57.29
N GLU A 24 -27.67 -2.21 -57.18
CA GLU A 24 -28.04 -1.27 -56.10
C GLU A 24 -28.09 -1.99 -54.76
N SER A 25 -28.66 -3.21 -54.75
CA SER A 25 -28.67 -4.07 -53.58
C SER A 25 -27.26 -4.50 -53.16
N ALA A 26 -26.36 -4.76 -54.13
CA ALA A 26 -24.98 -5.13 -53.86
C ALA A 26 -24.16 -3.97 -53.25
N ILE A 27 -24.36 -2.74 -53.72
CA ILE A 27 -23.70 -1.56 -53.16
C ILE A 27 -24.13 -1.33 -51.70
N VAL A 28 -25.43 -1.45 -51.41
CA VAL A 28 -25.95 -1.36 -50.04
C VAL A 28 -25.39 -2.47 -49.15
N LEU A 29 -25.28 -3.69 -49.67
CA LEU A 29 -24.70 -4.82 -48.93
C LEU A 29 -23.22 -4.58 -48.59
N ILE A 30 -22.42 -4.08 -49.52
CA ILE A 30 -21.02 -3.72 -49.25
C ILE A 30 -20.94 -2.61 -48.20
N ALA A 31 -21.74 -1.55 -48.33
CA ALA A 31 -21.75 -0.45 -47.37
C ALA A 31 -22.14 -0.93 -45.95
N PHE A 32 -23.15 -1.80 -45.84
CA PHE A 32 -23.57 -2.37 -44.57
C PHE A 32 -22.48 -3.24 -43.93
N VAL A 33 -21.81 -4.08 -44.73
CA VAL A 33 -20.71 -4.93 -44.25
C VAL A 33 -19.53 -4.07 -43.78
N VAL A 34 -19.19 -2.99 -44.48
CA VAL A 34 -18.10 -2.09 -44.09
C VAL A 34 -18.43 -1.35 -42.79
N VAL A 35 -19.66 -0.85 -42.63
CA VAL A 35 -20.11 -0.20 -41.38
C VAL A 35 -20.12 -1.20 -40.23
N ALA A 36 -20.61 -2.42 -40.45
CA ALA A 36 -20.60 -3.48 -39.46
C ALA A 36 -19.17 -3.87 -39.04
N ALA A 37 -18.24 -3.99 -39.99
CA ALA A 37 -16.83 -4.29 -39.71
C ALA A 37 -16.14 -3.16 -38.93
N ALA A 38 -16.39 -1.90 -39.29
CA ALA A 38 -15.86 -0.74 -38.57
C ALA A 38 -16.39 -0.68 -37.12
N LEU A 39 -17.69 -0.93 -36.93
CA LEU A 39 -18.30 -0.98 -35.60
C LEU A 39 -17.75 -2.15 -34.78
N ALA A 40 -17.58 -3.33 -35.37
CA ALA A 40 -16.99 -4.48 -34.71
C ALA A 40 -15.55 -4.22 -34.25
N PHE A 41 -14.73 -3.58 -35.09
CA PHE A 41 -13.35 -3.22 -34.74
C PHE A 41 -13.30 -2.26 -33.53
N VAL A 42 -14.16 -1.23 -33.53
CA VAL A 42 -14.25 -0.28 -32.40
C VAL A 42 -14.69 -1.00 -31.14
N VAL A 43 -15.73 -1.85 -31.22
CA VAL A 43 -16.24 -2.61 -30.07
C VAL A 43 -15.17 -3.56 -29.51
N LEU A 44 -14.40 -4.24 -30.37
CA LEU A 44 -13.32 -5.13 -29.92
C LEU A 44 -12.19 -4.36 -29.24
N ASN A 45 -11.77 -3.23 -29.79
CA ASN A 45 -10.68 -2.44 -29.19
C ASN A 45 -11.11 -1.82 -27.86
N MET A 46 -12.35 -1.32 -27.77
CA MET A 46 -12.92 -0.88 -26.51
C MET A 46 -13.09 -2.05 -25.53
N GLY A 47 -13.49 -3.23 -26.02
CA GLY A 47 -13.60 -4.46 -25.22
C GLY A 47 -12.25 -4.95 -24.68
N PHE A 48 -11.16 -4.82 -25.44
CA PHE A 48 -9.82 -5.14 -24.95
C PHE A 48 -9.34 -4.14 -23.90
N PHE A 49 -9.62 -2.85 -24.09
CA PHE A 49 -9.30 -1.84 -23.08
C PHE A 49 -10.06 -2.08 -21.76
N THR A 50 -11.36 -2.35 -21.82
CA THR A 50 -12.16 -2.62 -20.62
C THR A 50 -11.69 -3.88 -19.91
N THR A 51 -11.41 -4.96 -20.63
CA THR A 51 -10.90 -6.21 -20.03
C THR A 51 -9.50 -6.04 -19.43
N GLN A 52 -8.60 -5.24 -20.03
CA GLN A 52 -7.31 -4.92 -19.43
C GLN A 52 -7.46 -4.12 -18.14
N ARG A 53 -8.33 -3.10 -18.13
CA ARG A 53 -8.63 -2.33 -16.91
C ARG A 53 -9.26 -3.18 -15.83
N SER A 54 -10.17 -4.10 -16.17
CA SER A 54 -10.72 -5.07 -15.21
C SER A 54 -9.64 -5.99 -14.63
N LYS A 55 -8.69 -6.46 -15.45
CA LYS A 55 -7.57 -7.27 -14.94
C LYS A 55 -6.68 -6.48 -13.98
N GLU A 56 -6.40 -5.23 -14.31
CA GLU A 56 -5.59 -4.34 -13.47
C GLU A 56 -6.26 -4.04 -12.13
N THR A 57 -7.57 -3.71 -12.13
CA THR A 57 -8.31 -3.44 -10.88
C THR A 57 -8.49 -4.69 -10.03
N ILE A 58 -8.68 -5.87 -10.65
CA ILE A 58 -8.69 -7.15 -9.92
C ILE A 58 -7.32 -7.42 -9.30
N GLY A 59 -6.23 -7.18 -10.05
CA GLY A 59 -4.88 -7.40 -9.57
C GLY A 59 -4.47 -6.46 -8.43
N SER A 60 -4.81 -5.16 -8.54
CA SER A 60 -4.53 -4.18 -7.49
C SER A 60 -5.44 -4.35 -6.28
N GLY A 61 -6.72 -4.70 -6.48
CA GLY A 61 -7.65 -5.03 -5.40
C GLY A 61 -7.20 -6.26 -4.62
N LEU A 62 -6.77 -7.31 -5.32
CA LEU A 62 -6.18 -8.48 -4.69
C LEU A 62 -4.90 -8.10 -3.94
N ALA A 63 -3.97 -7.38 -4.58
CA ALA A 63 -2.73 -6.94 -3.93
C ALA A 63 -2.99 -6.11 -2.67
N GLN A 64 -3.96 -5.20 -2.67
CA GLN A 64 -4.30 -4.37 -1.51
C GLN A 64 -4.92 -5.18 -0.37
N ALA A 65 -5.79 -6.14 -0.69
CA ALA A 65 -6.44 -6.99 0.31
C ALA A 65 -5.48 -8.04 0.88
N SER A 66 -4.48 -8.42 0.10
CA SER A 66 -3.56 -9.49 0.44
C SER A 66 -2.33 -8.91 1.16
N SER A 67 -1.70 -7.84 0.68
CA SER A 67 -0.55 -7.22 1.36
C SER A 67 -0.91 -6.75 2.78
N ALA A 68 -0.52 -7.51 3.79
CA ALA A 68 -0.70 -7.15 5.19
C ALA A 68 0.58 -7.52 5.94
N LEU A 69 1.04 -6.60 6.77
CA LEU A 69 2.10 -6.86 7.73
C LEU A 69 1.52 -7.60 8.94
N GLU A 70 2.23 -8.60 9.42
CA GLU A 70 1.91 -9.33 10.64
C GLU A 70 3.04 -9.19 11.66
N LEU A 71 2.66 -9.24 12.93
CA LEU A 71 3.60 -9.35 14.04
C LEU A 71 4.18 -10.78 14.08
N ASP A 72 5.50 -10.91 13.97
CA ASP A 72 6.20 -12.21 13.98
C ASP A 72 6.77 -12.54 15.37
N GLY A 73 5.88 -12.87 16.30
CA GLY A 73 6.24 -13.23 17.67
C GLY A 73 5.92 -12.11 18.67
N SER A 74 6.74 -12.02 19.72
CA SER A 74 6.48 -11.11 20.86
C SER A 74 7.15 -9.76 20.69
N VAL A 75 6.52 -8.71 21.20
CA VAL A 75 7.13 -7.37 21.28
C VAL A 75 8.07 -7.35 22.48
N ILE A 76 9.34 -7.05 22.23
CA ILE A 76 10.37 -7.06 23.27
C ILE A 76 10.80 -5.64 23.56
N ALA A 77 11.08 -5.31 24.81
CA ALA A 77 11.62 -4.02 25.21
C ALA A 77 12.92 -4.14 25.99
N ARG A 78 13.82 -3.20 25.75
CA ARG A 78 15.00 -2.98 26.59
C ARG A 78 14.67 -2.00 27.69
N VAL A 79 15.15 -2.31 28.89
CA VAL A 79 14.96 -1.54 30.10
C VAL A 79 16.30 -1.02 30.58
N ASN A 80 16.36 0.28 30.82
CA ASN A 80 17.41 0.90 31.60
C ASN A 80 17.10 0.70 33.09
N THR A 81 17.69 -0.32 33.70
CA THR A 81 17.48 -0.69 35.11
C THR A 81 17.99 0.34 36.11
N THR A 82 18.81 1.31 35.68
CA THR A 82 19.27 2.40 36.55
C THR A 82 18.21 3.48 36.70
N ASN A 83 17.46 3.75 35.63
CA ASN A 83 16.44 4.80 35.58
C ASN A 83 15.00 4.26 35.66
N ASN A 84 14.85 2.94 35.79
CA ASN A 84 13.57 2.22 35.77
C ASN A 84 12.67 2.68 34.61
N SER A 85 13.23 2.71 33.40
CA SER A 85 12.54 3.14 32.20
C SER A 85 12.87 2.28 31.00
N VAL A 86 11.93 2.17 30.06
CA VAL A 86 12.09 1.51 28.77
C VAL A 86 12.65 2.52 27.80
N ASP A 87 13.79 2.18 27.19
CA ASP A 87 14.54 3.04 26.29
C ASP A 87 14.46 2.55 24.83
N CYS A 88 14.11 1.28 24.60
CA CYS A 88 14.01 0.71 23.27
C CYS A 88 12.91 -0.37 23.23
N ILE A 89 12.19 -0.42 22.11
CA ILE A 89 11.16 -1.41 21.79
C ILE A 89 11.51 -2.05 20.46
N VAL A 90 11.41 -3.37 20.38
CA VAL A 90 11.66 -4.18 19.19
C VAL A 90 10.37 -4.92 18.84
N ILE A 91 9.87 -4.67 17.63
CA ILE A 91 8.65 -5.26 17.07
C ILE A 91 9.06 -6.09 15.86
N PRO A 92 9.02 -7.43 15.95
CA PRO A 92 9.32 -8.28 14.82
C PRO A 92 8.18 -8.29 13.80
N LEU A 93 8.51 -8.15 12.53
CA LEU A 93 7.57 -8.10 11.41
C LEU A 93 7.84 -9.19 10.38
N ARG A 94 6.76 -9.68 9.80
CA ARG A 94 6.76 -10.50 8.59
C ARG A 94 5.61 -10.10 7.67
N LEU A 95 5.70 -10.51 6.41
CA LEU A 95 4.51 -10.56 5.56
C LEU A 95 3.55 -11.65 6.03
N SER A 96 2.25 -11.40 5.94
CA SER A 96 1.25 -12.47 6.02
C SER A 96 1.57 -13.58 5.00
N ALA A 97 1.04 -14.79 5.20
CA ALA A 97 1.23 -15.89 4.27
C ALA A 97 0.59 -15.59 2.89
N GLY A 98 1.31 -15.86 1.80
CA GLY A 98 0.79 -15.76 0.42
C GLY A 98 0.72 -14.35 -0.16
N GLN A 99 1.41 -13.37 0.44
CA GLN A 99 1.25 -11.96 0.10
C GLN A 99 2.24 -11.40 -0.91
N LYS A 100 1.86 -10.27 -1.50
CA LYS A 100 2.71 -9.49 -2.39
C LYS A 100 3.73 -8.68 -1.56
N PRO A 101 4.95 -8.46 -2.09
CA PRO A 101 5.96 -7.67 -1.39
C PRO A 101 5.46 -6.30 -0.99
N VAL A 102 5.94 -5.81 0.14
CA VAL A 102 5.52 -4.54 0.74
C VAL A 102 6.69 -3.58 0.80
N ASP A 103 6.51 -2.39 0.24
CA ASP A 103 7.55 -1.37 0.26
C ASP A 103 7.63 -0.67 1.62
N LEU A 104 8.76 -0.82 2.32
CA LEU A 104 9.06 -0.21 3.61
C LEU A 104 10.09 0.92 3.48
N THR A 105 10.20 1.53 2.29
CA THR A 105 11.06 2.68 2.07
C THR A 105 10.63 3.86 2.96
N PRO A 106 11.57 4.57 3.61
CA PRO A 106 11.30 5.81 4.32
C PRO A 106 10.49 6.79 3.46
N ASN A 107 9.58 7.55 4.09
CA ASN A 107 8.60 8.44 3.46
C ASN A 107 7.44 7.78 2.70
N GLN A 108 7.55 6.51 2.27
CA GLN A 108 6.40 5.79 1.69
C GLN A 108 5.61 5.04 2.76
N THR A 109 6.33 4.36 3.65
CA THR A 109 5.74 3.77 4.86
C THR A 109 5.82 4.78 5.99
N ASN A 110 4.73 4.89 6.74
CA ASN A 110 4.62 5.76 7.90
C ASN A 110 4.56 4.90 9.17
N ILE A 111 5.41 5.20 10.14
CA ILE A 111 5.35 4.66 11.49
C ILE A 111 4.86 5.76 12.42
N ALA A 112 3.64 5.62 12.93
CA ALA A 112 3.07 6.50 13.93
C ALA A 112 3.22 5.87 15.32
N LEU A 113 3.51 6.70 16.32
CA LEU A 113 3.71 6.30 17.70
C LEU A 113 2.91 7.21 18.63
N TRP A 114 2.11 6.62 19.50
CA TRP A 114 1.40 7.34 20.56
C TRP A 114 1.72 6.73 21.91
N VAL A 115 2.03 7.60 22.87
CA VAL A 115 2.16 7.23 24.28
C VAL A 115 0.98 7.85 24.99
N MET A 116 0.06 7.00 25.44
CA MET A 116 -1.23 7.43 25.99
C MET A 116 -1.03 8.39 27.17
N GLY A 117 -1.66 9.56 27.06
CA GLY A 117 -1.60 10.62 28.08
C GLY A 117 -0.29 11.41 28.15
N ARG A 118 0.65 11.24 27.20
CA ARG A 118 1.93 12.00 27.18
C ARG A 118 2.13 12.76 25.87
N TYR A 119 2.37 12.05 24.77
CA TYR A 119 2.71 12.64 23.48
C TYR A 119 2.40 11.65 22.34
N GLY A 120 2.37 12.15 21.10
CA GLY A 120 2.20 11.31 19.92
C GLY A 120 2.84 11.93 18.69
N TYR A 121 3.41 11.06 17.85
CA TYR A 121 4.05 11.38 16.59
C TYR A 121 3.33 10.65 15.46
N LEU A 122 3.00 11.39 14.41
CA LEU A 122 2.26 10.85 13.27
C LEU A 122 3.17 10.22 12.21
N ASN A 123 4.47 10.48 12.27
CA ASN A 123 5.50 9.77 11.53
C ASN A 123 6.85 9.94 12.25
N ILE A 124 7.53 8.84 12.55
CA ILE A 124 8.90 8.81 13.09
C ILE A 124 9.89 8.11 12.15
N TYR A 125 9.46 7.81 10.92
CA TYR A 125 10.22 7.12 9.89
C TYR A 125 10.25 7.96 8.59
N THR A 126 11.29 8.76 8.43
CA THR A 126 11.44 9.78 7.40
C THR A 126 12.79 9.75 6.68
N ASP A 127 13.84 9.29 7.35
CA ASP A 127 15.21 9.38 6.85
C ASP A 127 15.69 8.04 6.29
N ASP A 128 16.46 8.09 5.19
CA ASP A 128 16.99 6.88 4.54
C ASP A 128 17.91 6.07 5.45
N SER A 129 18.58 6.71 6.41
CA SER A 129 19.43 6.05 7.41
C SER A 129 18.66 5.15 8.38
N GLN A 130 17.33 5.31 8.46
CA GLN A 130 16.48 4.50 9.31
C GLN A 130 16.15 3.15 8.68
N ALA A 131 16.41 2.96 7.38
CA ALA A 131 16.30 1.67 6.71
C ALA A 131 17.65 0.93 6.77
N VAL A 132 17.83 0.09 7.79
CA VAL A 132 19.12 -0.57 8.05
C VAL A 132 19.15 -1.97 7.47
N ARG A 133 20.05 -2.21 6.51
CA ARG A 133 20.16 -3.48 5.77
C ARG A 133 21.37 -4.31 6.17
N ASP A 134 22.40 -3.68 6.73
CA ASP A 134 23.70 -4.28 6.98
C ASP A 134 23.99 -4.50 8.48
N VAL A 135 23.10 -5.19 9.19
CA VAL A 135 23.33 -5.57 10.60
C VAL A 135 23.73 -7.03 10.72
N THR A 136 24.80 -7.27 11.48
CA THR A 136 25.34 -8.62 11.72
C THR A 136 25.12 -9.14 13.13
N ASP A 137 24.89 -8.25 14.12
CA ASP A 137 24.57 -8.63 15.51
C ASP A 137 23.11 -8.30 15.86
N PHE A 138 22.30 -9.36 15.99
CA PHE A 138 20.87 -9.27 16.29
C PHE A 138 20.54 -9.37 17.79
N LYS A 139 21.51 -9.12 18.68
CA LYS A 139 21.20 -8.94 20.11
C LYS A 139 20.40 -7.66 20.33
N ILE A 140 19.48 -7.67 21.28
CA ILE A 140 18.62 -6.51 21.58
C ILE A 140 19.47 -5.27 21.91
N GLU A 141 20.53 -5.44 22.70
CA GLU A 141 21.43 -4.34 23.06
C GLU A 141 22.09 -3.69 21.83
N SER A 142 22.64 -4.48 20.91
CA SER A 142 23.30 -3.96 19.71
C SER A 142 22.29 -3.29 18.77
N LEU A 143 21.11 -3.89 18.58
CA LEU A 143 20.05 -3.31 17.75
C LEU A 143 19.57 -1.96 18.30
N CYS A 144 19.31 -1.90 19.61
CA CYS A 144 18.90 -0.67 20.25
C CYS A 144 19.98 0.41 20.18
N ASP A 145 21.26 0.05 20.34
CA ASP A 145 22.37 1.01 20.25
C ASP A 145 22.62 1.54 18.84
N VAL A 146 22.34 0.73 17.80
CA VAL A 146 22.38 1.18 16.39
C VAL A 146 21.36 2.29 16.14
N VAL A 147 20.17 2.17 16.72
CA VAL A 147 19.03 3.07 16.46
C VAL A 147 18.95 4.23 17.44
N MET A 148 19.54 4.09 18.62
CA MET A 148 19.54 5.12 19.65
C MET A 148 20.01 6.48 19.10
N PRO A 149 19.24 7.57 19.33
CA PRO A 149 19.68 8.91 18.98
C PRO A 149 21.03 9.22 19.62
N LYS A 150 22.00 9.63 18.79
CA LYS A 150 23.34 10.03 19.27
C LYS A 150 23.41 11.51 19.64
N ASP A 151 22.35 12.25 19.34
CA ASP A 151 22.17 13.65 19.61
C ASP A 151 21.13 13.87 20.71
N ASN A 152 21.17 15.05 21.32
CA ASN A 152 20.21 15.43 22.35
C ASN A 152 18.99 16.17 21.75
N VAL A 153 18.85 16.24 20.42
CA VAL A 153 17.80 17.02 19.76
C VAL A 153 16.75 16.11 19.09
N THR A 154 17.07 14.85 18.88
CA THR A 154 16.10 13.83 18.47
C THR A 154 15.47 13.18 19.69
N ALA A 155 14.16 13.36 19.86
CA ALA A 155 13.44 12.77 21.00
C ALA A 155 13.28 11.25 20.84
N ILE A 156 12.86 10.82 19.65
CA ILE A 156 12.52 9.43 19.35
C ILE A 156 13.06 9.13 17.97
N ASN A 157 13.67 7.96 17.83
CA ASN A 157 14.10 7.45 16.52
C ASN A 157 13.53 6.06 16.30
N ALA A 158 13.11 5.78 15.06
CA ALA A 158 12.68 4.46 14.64
C ALA A 158 13.50 4.01 13.43
N SER A 159 13.82 2.73 13.38
CA SER A 159 14.46 2.11 12.24
C SER A 159 13.82 0.78 11.93
N ILE A 160 13.79 0.45 10.64
CA ILE A 160 13.46 -0.89 10.16
C ILE A 160 14.78 -1.58 9.87
N ILE A 161 15.01 -2.73 10.51
CA ILE A 161 16.23 -3.52 10.38
C ILE A 161 15.88 -4.84 9.72
N TRP A 162 16.45 -5.11 8.55
CA TRP A 162 16.23 -6.38 7.87
C TRP A 162 17.10 -7.47 8.51
N GLN A 163 16.51 -8.66 8.70
CA GLN A 163 17.27 -9.84 9.08
C GLN A 163 17.92 -10.48 7.84
N ALA A 164 18.98 -11.26 8.05
CA ALA A 164 19.76 -11.87 6.98
C ALA A 164 18.86 -12.58 5.94
N GLY A 165 19.04 -12.23 4.66
CA GLY A 165 18.17 -12.67 3.56
C GLY A 165 17.74 -11.54 2.63
N ASN A 166 17.89 -10.29 3.06
CA ASN A 166 17.59 -9.11 2.23
C ASN A 166 18.52 -9.04 1.00
N ASN A 167 17.94 -8.80 -0.16
CA ASN A 167 18.60 -8.55 -1.44
C ASN A 167 19.25 -7.13 -1.53
N ASN A 168 19.39 -6.44 -0.40
CA ASN A 168 19.80 -5.05 -0.22
C ASN A 168 18.78 -4.01 -0.74
N ASP A 169 17.49 -4.28 -0.64
CA ASP A 169 16.42 -3.31 -0.90
C ASP A 169 15.62 -2.96 0.37
N THR A 170 14.64 -2.06 0.24
CA THR A 170 13.70 -1.64 1.30
C THR A 170 12.34 -2.30 1.15
N VAL A 171 12.23 -3.30 0.29
CA VAL A 171 11.03 -4.07 0.12
C VAL A 171 11.10 -5.24 1.09
N LEU A 172 9.98 -5.60 1.69
CA LEU A 172 9.87 -6.83 2.45
C LEU A 172 9.29 -7.88 1.50
N ASP A 173 10.10 -8.89 1.17
CA ASP A 173 9.71 -10.02 0.32
C ASP A 173 9.21 -11.23 1.12
N ALA A 174 8.56 -12.16 0.42
CA ALA A 174 8.08 -13.40 1.02
C ALA A 174 9.24 -14.27 1.51
N GLY A 175 9.28 -14.52 2.83
CA GLY A 175 10.35 -15.27 3.48
C GLY A 175 11.40 -14.39 4.16
N GLU A 176 11.39 -13.08 3.89
CA GLU A 176 12.18 -12.13 4.64
C GLU A 176 11.50 -11.72 5.96
N LYS A 177 12.33 -11.30 6.90
CA LYS A 177 11.89 -10.79 8.20
C LYS A 177 12.55 -9.46 8.46
N ALA A 178 11.79 -8.55 9.05
CA ALA A 178 12.28 -7.25 9.47
C ALA A 178 11.94 -7.00 10.94
N LEU A 179 12.71 -6.16 11.59
CA LEU A 179 12.49 -5.71 12.95
C LEU A 179 12.27 -4.21 12.91
N ILE A 180 11.15 -3.74 13.46
CA ILE A 180 11.02 -2.33 13.82
C ILE A 180 11.66 -2.14 15.17
N VAL A 181 12.61 -1.21 15.26
CA VAL A 181 13.25 -0.82 16.50
C VAL A 181 12.92 0.65 16.75
N ILE A 182 12.30 0.94 17.88
CA ILE A 182 11.94 2.30 18.32
C ILE A 182 12.71 2.60 19.58
N THR A 183 13.38 3.75 19.62
CA THR A 183 14.23 4.16 20.74
C THR A 183 13.83 5.53 21.26
N PHE A 184 13.96 5.71 22.57
CA PHE A 184 13.53 6.90 23.31
C PHE A 184 14.72 7.58 23.97
N ASN A 185 14.92 8.86 23.63
CA ASN A 185 15.99 9.65 24.22
C ASN A 185 15.67 10.02 25.67
N GLY A 186 16.61 9.79 26.58
CA GLY A 186 16.46 10.19 27.98
C GLY A 186 16.79 11.65 28.26
N ASN A 187 17.53 12.29 27.34
CA ASN A 187 18.06 13.63 27.49
C ASN A 187 17.65 14.50 26.29
N TYR A 188 16.41 14.35 25.82
CA TYR A 188 15.90 15.16 24.73
C TYR A 188 15.86 16.62 25.17
N THR A 189 16.43 17.48 24.36
CA THR A 189 16.62 18.90 24.61
C THR A 189 15.99 19.68 23.49
N TYR A 190 15.14 20.63 23.84
CA TYR A 190 14.45 21.50 22.90
C TYR A 190 14.56 22.96 23.33
N ASN A 191 14.48 23.84 22.34
CA ASN A 191 14.48 25.27 22.56
C ASN A 191 13.03 25.76 22.72
N ASN A 192 12.77 26.52 23.77
CA ASN A 192 11.52 27.24 23.98
C ASN A 192 11.80 28.75 24.07
N GLU A 193 10.74 29.56 24.14
CA GLU A 193 10.85 31.02 24.21
C GLU A 193 11.64 31.52 25.43
N THR A 194 11.77 30.69 26.48
CA THR A 194 12.46 30.99 27.74
C THR A 194 13.88 30.39 27.83
N GLY A 195 14.36 29.70 26.80
CA GLY A 195 15.68 29.07 26.76
C GLY A 195 15.66 27.58 26.36
N THR A 196 16.71 26.85 26.73
CA THR A 196 16.86 25.43 26.39
C THR A 196 16.37 24.57 27.55
N SER A 197 15.44 23.65 27.29
CA SER A 197 14.85 22.73 28.28
C SER A 197 15.13 21.28 27.90
N SER A 198 15.36 20.42 28.89
CA SER A 198 15.56 18.98 28.69
C SER A 198 14.43 18.17 29.30
N VAL A 199 13.93 17.18 28.57
CA VAL A 199 12.81 16.31 28.94
C VAL A 199 13.19 14.85 28.67
N ASP A 200 12.86 13.99 29.63
CA ASP A 200 12.98 12.53 29.49
C ASP A 200 11.72 11.97 28.80
N VAL A 201 11.89 11.52 27.55
CA VAL A 201 10.78 10.91 26.79
C VAL A 201 10.71 9.39 26.93
N ARG A 202 11.59 8.76 27.74
CA ARG A 202 11.53 7.32 27.97
C ARG A 202 10.21 6.91 28.61
N LEU A 203 9.82 5.67 28.33
CA LEU A 203 8.58 5.12 28.84
C LEU A 203 8.81 4.54 30.24
N ARG A 204 7.84 4.74 31.13
CA ARG A 204 7.90 4.27 32.51
C ARG A 204 6.87 3.17 32.74
N ALA A 205 6.95 2.52 33.91
CA ALA A 205 5.94 1.59 34.37
C ALA A 205 4.51 2.15 34.17
N TYR A 206 3.58 1.29 33.75
CA TYR A 206 2.18 1.63 33.47
C TYR A 206 1.93 2.52 32.24
N ASN A 207 2.96 2.96 31.51
CA ASN A 207 2.72 3.66 30.25
C ASN A 207 2.20 2.67 29.21
N VAL A 208 1.17 3.08 28.47
CA VAL A 208 0.64 2.35 27.32
C VAL A 208 1.10 3.07 26.07
N PHE A 209 1.72 2.32 25.16
CA PHE A 209 2.10 2.83 23.86
C PHE A 209 1.38 2.09 22.75
N LYS A 210 1.14 2.81 21.66
CA LYS A 210 0.53 2.30 20.44
C LYS A 210 1.43 2.69 19.27
N VAL A 211 1.80 1.70 18.45
CA VAL A 211 2.53 1.87 17.21
C VAL A 211 1.60 1.47 16.07
N GLU A 212 1.48 2.31 15.05
CA GLU A 212 0.73 2.00 13.83
C GLU A 212 1.65 2.16 12.64
N ILE A 213 1.75 1.11 11.84
CA ILE A 213 2.58 1.04 10.65
C ILE A 213 1.63 1.06 9.45
N ARG A 214 1.67 2.13 8.69
CA ARG A 214 0.88 2.32 7.48
C ARG A 214 1.79 2.20 6.27
N VAL A 215 1.54 1.16 5.49
CA VAL A 215 2.24 0.88 4.23
C VAL A 215 1.47 1.49 3.05
N PRO A 216 2.13 1.79 1.92
CA PRO A 216 1.47 2.41 0.77
C PRO A 216 0.41 1.49 0.12
N ILE A 217 0.67 0.17 0.13
CA ILE A 217 -0.24 -0.86 -0.37
C ILE A 217 -0.39 -1.90 0.72
N GLY A 218 -1.62 -2.08 1.20
CA GLY A 218 -1.94 -3.07 2.22
C GLY A 218 -2.69 -2.56 3.43
N ALA A 219 -2.92 -3.48 4.37
CA ALA A 219 -3.51 -3.18 5.68
C ALA A 219 -2.48 -2.58 6.64
N ALA A 220 -2.89 -1.60 7.44
CA ALA A 220 -2.07 -1.04 8.50
C ALA A 220 -1.93 -2.04 9.66
N LEU A 221 -0.71 -2.19 10.18
CA LEU A 221 -0.45 -3.00 11.37
C LEU A 221 -0.47 -2.09 12.60
N THR A 222 -1.28 -2.46 13.60
CA THR A 222 -1.35 -1.75 14.88
C THR A 222 -0.87 -2.66 16.00
N VAL A 223 0.08 -2.15 16.80
CA VAL A 223 0.63 -2.83 17.97
C VAL A 223 0.43 -1.92 19.18
N GLU A 224 -0.35 -2.38 20.14
CA GLU A 224 -0.58 -1.67 21.41
C GLU A 224 -0.12 -2.54 22.56
N ARG A 225 0.71 -1.98 23.45
CA ARG A 225 1.27 -2.69 24.61
C ARG A 225 1.35 -1.78 25.82
N ALA A 226 1.24 -2.39 27.00
CA ALA A 226 1.37 -1.74 28.29
C ALA A 226 2.67 -2.16 28.96
N ILE A 227 3.41 -1.19 29.50
CA ILE A 227 4.65 -1.47 30.22
C ILE A 227 4.30 -1.99 31.63
N PRO A 228 4.86 -3.14 32.04
CA PRO A 228 4.59 -3.72 33.35
C PRO A 228 5.07 -2.82 34.49
N ALA A 229 4.54 -3.09 35.69
CA ALA A 229 4.90 -2.35 36.90
C ALA A 229 6.36 -2.51 37.33
N SER A 230 6.96 -3.68 37.03
CA SER A 230 8.30 -4.05 37.49
C SER A 230 9.29 -3.99 36.33
N LEU A 231 10.33 -3.18 36.48
CA LEU A 231 11.38 -2.93 35.49
C LEU A 231 12.76 -3.33 36.04
N THR A 232 12.88 -4.57 36.52
CA THR A 232 14.09 -5.10 37.17
C THR A 232 15.02 -5.87 36.23
N GLN A 233 14.51 -6.31 35.08
CA GLN A 233 15.25 -7.07 34.07
C GLN A 233 15.63 -6.16 32.92
N LYS A 234 16.83 -6.35 32.33
CA LYS A 234 17.31 -5.56 31.19
C LYS A 234 16.47 -5.73 29.92
N VAL A 235 15.88 -6.90 29.76
CA VAL A 235 15.00 -7.24 28.64
C VAL A 235 13.70 -7.73 29.22
N ILE A 236 12.59 -7.19 28.75
CA ILE A 236 11.25 -7.60 29.13
C ILE A 236 10.44 -7.93 27.89
N ASP A 237 9.57 -8.91 28.04
CA ASP A 237 8.58 -9.27 27.04
C ASP A 237 7.28 -8.48 27.31
N LEU A 238 6.76 -7.83 26.28
CA LEU A 238 5.51 -7.07 26.35
C LEU A 238 4.32 -7.84 25.76
N GLY A 239 4.56 -8.99 25.14
CA GLY A 239 3.56 -9.84 24.47
C GLY A 239 3.39 -9.54 22.99
#